data_AF-A0A6M0SH04-F1
#
_entry.id   AF-A0A6M0SH04-F1
#
_cell.length_a   1.000
_cell.length_b   1.000
_cell.length_c   1.000
_cell.angle_alpha   90.00
_cell.angle_beta   90.00
_cell.angle_gamma   90.00
#
_symmetry.space_group_name_H-M   'P 1'
#
loop_
_entity.id
_entity.type
_entity.pdbx_description
1 polymer ?
#
loop_
_entity_poly.entity_id
_entity_poly.type
_entity_poly.pdbx_seq_one_letter_code
_entity_poly.pdbx_strand_id
1 'polypeptide(L)'
;MGFLNFWKEEKNNYEEQASQLDLSGNSQALTPKRHRVDGAIVNRRFNRAIKDNGGAGDVYRDSAIAQTQELFDCDVDELYRETGGKRNDRSSLPQPAQEAYMVNESITAHELERMIGTIGGEDQEEVNDAIVGLVRQEAKRTRWRLPW
;
A
#
# COMPACT_ATOMS: atom_id res chain seq x y z
N MET A 1 -1.04 15.95 -5.68
CA MET A 1 -0.92 14.91 -6.73
C MET A 1 0.54 14.62 -7.12
N GLY A 2 1.42 14.29 -6.17
CA GLY A 2 2.81 13.90 -6.51
C GLY A 2 2.89 12.60 -7.32
N PHE A 3 2.23 11.54 -6.83
CA PHE A 3 2.29 10.22 -7.49
C PHE A 3 1.71 10.23 -8.89
N LEU A 4 0.59 10.91 -9.11
CA LEU A 4 -0.10 10.91 -10.40
C LEU A 4 0.70 11.65 -11.47
N ASN A 5 1.45 12.70 -11.09
CA ASN A 5 2.37 13.37 -11.99
C ASN A 5 3.56 12.46 -12.33
N PHE A 6 4.17 11.85 -11.31
CA PHE A 6 5.22 10.85 -11.49
C PHE A 6 4.76 9.69 -12.40
N TRP A 7 3.56 9.16 -12.19
CA TRP A 7 3.03 8.06 -13.00
C TRP A 7 2.80 8.46 -14.45
N LYS A 8 2.34 9.69 -14.71
CA LYS A 8 2.17 10.19 -16.09
C LYS A 8 3.52 10.26 -16.82
N GLU A 9 4.59 10.63 -16.14
CA GLU A 9 5.95 10.66 -16.70
C GLU A 9 6.50 9.24 -16.90
N GLU A 10 6.42 8.38 -15.88
CA GLU A 10 6.89 6.99 -15.94
C GLU A 10 6.14 6.15 -16.98
N LYS A 11 4.82 6.33 -17.12
CA LYS A 11 4.03 5.61 -18.11
C LYS A 11 4.57 5.81 -19.53
N ASN A 12 5.00 7.03 -19.86
CA ASN A 12 5.59 7.33 -21.17
C ASN A 12 6.92 6.56 -21.36
N ASN A 13 7.73 6.47 -20.31
CA ASN A 13 8.99 5.71 -20.32
C ASN A 13 8.76 4.20 -20.47
N TYR A 14 7.74 3.65 -19.80
CA TYR A 14 7.35 2.24 -19.91
C TYR A 14 6.84 1.86 -21.30
N GLU A 15 6.03 2.73 -21.93
CA GLU A 15 5.54 2.51 -23.30
C GLU A 15 6.68 2.55 -24.33
N GLU A 16 7.70 3.40 -24.12
CA GLU A 16 8.91 3.44 -24.96
C GLU A 16 9.82 2.22 -24.76
N GLN A 17 9.98 1.71 -23.54
CA GLN A 17 10.81 0.54 -23.23
C GLN A 17 10.16 -0.79 -23.68
N ALA A 18 8.82 -0.90 -23.58
CA ALA A 18 8.09 -2.08 -24.06
C ALA A 18 8.22 -2.26 -25.58
N SER A 19 8.44 -1.16 -26.32
CA SER A 19 8.70 -1.18 -27.77
C SER A 19 10.08 -1.75 -28.14
N GLN A 20 11.01 -1.88 -27.18
CA GLN A 20 12.40 -2.31 -27.42
C GLN A 20 12.73 -3.76 -27.00
N LEU A 21 11.78 -4.51 -26.42
CA LEU A 21 12.04 -5.85 -25.88
C LEU A 21 11.19 -6.93 -26.54
N ASP A 22 11.65 -7.36 -27.72
CA ASP A 22 11.32 -8.69 -28.27
C ASP A 22 12.63 -9.48 -28.40
N LEU A 23 13.01 -10.20 -27.33
CA LEU A 23 14.15 -11.10 -27.37
C LEU A 23 13.82 -12.44 -26.68
N SER A 24 13.73 -13.45 -27.55
CA SER A 24 13.63 -14.88 -27.29
C SER A 24 14.58 -15.41 -26.21
N GLY A 25 14.09 -16.29 -25.34
CA GLY A 25 14.94 -17.11 -24.48
C GLY A 25 14.17 -18.15 -23.65
N ASN A 26 14.38 -19.44 -23.96
CA ASN A 26 13.88 -20.57 -23.17
C ASN A 26 14.51 -20.55 -21.76
N SER A 27 13.71 -20.32 -20.72
CA SER A 27 14.18 -20.30 -19.34
C SER A 27 14.01 -21.67 -18.67
N GLN A 28 15.13 -22.21 -18.15
CA GLN A 28 15.17 -23.44 -17.34
C GLN A 28 14.34 -23.29 -16.05
N ALA A 29 13.68 -24.38 -15.66
CA ALA A 29 12.88 -24.47 -14.44
C ALA A 29 13.76 -24.32 -13.18
N LEU A 30 13.54 -23.25 -12.41
CA LEU A 30 14.21 -22.99 -11.14
C LEU A 30 13.53 -23.74 -9.97
N THR A 31 14.29 -24.58 -9.26
CA THR A 31 13.97 -25.13 -7.92
C THR A 31 14.33 -24.15 -6.79
N PRO A 32 13.77 -24.27 -5.56
CA PRO A 32 12.40 -24.57 -5.16
C PRO A 32 11.57 -23.27 -5.03
N LYS A 33 10.23 -23.37 -4.87
CA LYS A 33 9.34 -22.22 -4.62
C LYS A 33 9.71 -21.54 -3.30
N ARG A 34 10.62 -20.55 -3.32
CA ARG A 34 10.73 -19.56 -2.25
C ARG A 34 9.33 -19.00 -2.01
N HIS A 35 8.87 -18.97 -0.76
CA HIS A 35 7.56 -18.40 -0.44
C HIS A 35 7.60 -16.92 -0.84
N ARG A 36 6.93 -16.57 -1.95
CA ARG A 36 6.84 -15.19 -2.40
C ARG A 36 5.93 -14.47 -1.40
N VAL A 37 6.39 -13.31 -0.93
CA VAL A 37 5.54 -12.38 -0.20
C VAL A 37 4.83 -11.55 -1.25
N ASP A 38 3.51 -11.70 -1.35
CA ASP A 38 2.67 -10.90 -2.22
C ASP A 38 1.97 -9.78 -1.41
N GLY A 39 1.41 -8.80 -2.11
CA GLY A 39 0.70 -7.70 -1.46
C GLY A 39 -0.53 -8.16 -0.65
N ALA A 40 -1.14 -9.30 -0.99
CA ALA A 40 -2.28 -9.83 -0.24
C ALA A 40 -1.86 -10.42 1.11
N ILE A 41 -0.66 -10.98 1.22
CA ILE A 41 -0.07 -11.44 2.49
C ILE A 41 0.23 -10.22 3.37
N VAL A 42 0.86 -9.18 2.81
CA VAL A 42 1.21 -7.96 3.55
C VAL A 42 -0.06 -7.25 4.07
N ASN A 43 -1.04 -7.02 3.21
CA ASN A 43 -2.30 -6.40 3.57
C ASN A 43 -3.06 -7.21 4.66
N ARG A 44 -3.06 -8.55 4.56
CA ARG A 44 -3.66 -9.40 5.61
C ARG A 44 -2.97 -9.23 6.96
N ARG A 45 -1.64 -9.13 6.98
CA ARG A 45 -0.89 -8.89 8.21
C ARG A 45 -1.21 -7.51 8.79
N PHE A 46 -1.25 -6.49 7.94
CA PHE A 46 -1.64 -5.13 8.32
C PHE A 46 -3.04 -5.08 8.96
N ASN A 47 -4.05 -5.65 8.31
CA ASN A 47 -5.41 -5.70 8.86
C ASN A 47 -5.50 -6.52 10.15
N ARG A 48 -4.70 -7.59 10.27
CA ARG A 48 -4.59 -8.34 11.53
C ARG A 48 -4.04 -7.46 12.65
N ALA A 49 -2.97 -6.71 12.39
CA ALA A 49 -2.38 -5.81 13.38
C ALA A 49 -3.38 -4.71 13.82
N ILE A 50 -4.18 -4.16 12.90
CA ILE A 50 -5.30 -3.26 13.23
C ILE A 50 -6.29 -3.94 14.19
N LYS A 51 -6.72 -5.16 13.84
CA LYS A 51 -7.67 -5.92 14.66
C LYS A 51 -7.13 -6.22 16.05
N ASP A 52 -5.86 -6.61 16.14
CA ASP A 52 -5.20 -6.98 17.39
C ASP A 52 -5.01 -5.76 18.32
N ASN A 53 -5.06 -4.54 17.77
CA ASN A 53 -5.12 -3.27 18.51
C ASN A 53 -6.56 -2.84 18.86
N GLY A 54 -7.56 -3.69 18.63
CA GLY A 54 -8.96 -3.39 18.94
C GLY A 54 -9.72 -2.64 17.84
N GLY A 55 -9.13 -2.48 16.65
CA GLY A 55 -9.80 -1.80 15.53
C GLY A 55 -11.03 -2.56 15.02
N ALA A 56 -12.16 -1.85 14.88
CA ALA A 56 -13.42 -2.40 14.41
C ALA A 56 -14.21 -1.45 13.49
N GLY A 57 -15.15 -1.99 12.72
CA GLY A 57 -16.01 -1.19 11.84
C GLY A 57 -15.26 -0.57 10.67
N ASP A 58 -15.42 0.74 10.48
CA ASP A 58 -14.90 1.47 9.31
C ASP A 58 -13.39 1.72 9.35
N VAL A 59 -12.70 1.44 10.47
CA VAL A 59 -11.26 1.67 10.64
C VAL A 59 -10.38 1.07 9.54
N TYR A 60 -10.76 -0.08 8.97
CA TYR A 60 -10.01 -0.73 7.89
C TYR A 60 -10.08 0.10 6.61
N ARG A 61 -11.28 0.62 6.30
CA ARG A 61 -11.51 1.50 5.16
C ARG A 61 -10.82 2.84 5.38
N ASP A 62 -10.97 3.41 6.56
CA ASP A 62 -10.40 4.72 6.89
C ASP A 62 -8.87 4.68 6.93
N SER A 63 -8.29 3.58 7.43
CA SER A 63 -6.85 3.31 7.35
C SER A 63 -6.37 3.23 5.91
N ALA A 64 -7.10 2.53 5.03
CA ALA A 64 -6.75 2.45 3.61
C ALA A 64 -6.87 3.82 2.92
N ILE A 65 -7.87 4.63 3.25
CA ILE A 65 -8.04 5.98 2.72
C ILE A 65 -6.88 6.87 3.19
N ALA A 66 -6.62 6.91 4.50
CA ALA A 66 -5.55 7.71 5.08
C ALA A 66 -4.19 7.33 4.51
N GLN A 67 -3.91 6.04 4.40
CA GLN A 67 -2.72 5.53 3.75
C GLN A 67 -2.60 6.03 2.31
N THR A 68 -3.68 5.94 1.52
CA THR A 68 -3.66 6.32 0.10
C THR A 68 -3.42 7.81 -0.07
N GLN A 69 -4.14 8.64 0.70
CA GLN A 69 -4.02 10.09 0.65
C GLN A 69 -2.59 10.52 1.00
N GLU A 70 -1.98 9.95 2.04
CA GLU A 70 -0.62 10.31 2.42
C GLU A 70 0.45 9.74 1.48
N LEU A 71 0.30 8.50 0.99
CA LEU A 71 1.29 7.88 0.11
C LEU A 71 1.27 8.44 -1.32
N PHE A 72 0.11 8.84 -1.83
CA PHE A 72 -0.05 9.18 -3.24
C PHE A 72 -0.54 10.61 -3.47
N ASP A 73 -0.97 11.30 -2.42
CA ASP A 73 -1.48 12.67 -2.50
C ASP A 73 -2.65 12.79 -3.50
N CYS A 74 -3.54 11.79 -3.41
CA CYS A 74 -4.79 11.63 -4.16
C CYS A 74 -5.74 10.67 -3.40
N ASP A 75 -7.01 10.65 -3.82
CA ASP A 75 -8.00 9.72 -3.27
C ASP A 75 -7.89 8.33 -3.90
N VAL A 76 -8.44 7.31 -3.21
CA VAL A 76 -8.46 5.91 -3.70
C VAL A 76 -9.09 5.80 -5.08
N ASP A 77 -10.25 6.42 -5.29
CA ASP A 77 -10.95 6.35 -6.57
C ASP A 77 -10.18 7.09 -7.69
N GLU A 78 -9.48 8.17 -7.35
CA GLU A 78 -8.62 8.89 -8.29
C GLU A 78 -7.40 8.05 -8.68
N LEU A 79 -6.75 7.41 -7.71
CA LEU A 79 -5.62 6.51 -7.94
C LEU A 79 -5.98 5.42 -8.95
N TYR A 80 -7.09 4.70 -8.75
CA TYR A 80 -7.51 3.65 -9.68
C TYR A 80 -7.89 4.22 -11.05
N ARG A 81 -8.62 5.34 -11.10
CA ARG A 81 -9.06 5.96 -12.36
C ARG A 81 -7.86 6.40 -13.21
N GLU A 82 -6.92 7.13 -12.63
CA GLU A 82 -5.81 7.75 -13.36
C GLU A 82 -4.72 6.73 -13.74
N THR A 83 -4.59 5.64 -12.98
CA THR A 83 -3.64 4.56 -13.30
C THR A 83 -4.22 3.48 -14.22
N GLY A 84 -5.53 3.47 -14.45
CA GLY A 84 -6.22 2.43 -15.21
C GLY A 84 -6.43 1.12 -14.41
N GLY A 85 -6.23 1.15 -13.09
CA GLY A 85 -6.45 0.01 -12.22
C GLY A 85 -7.94 -0.33 -12.05
N LYS A 86 -8.22 -1.60 -11.75
CA LYS A 86 -9.54 -2.09 -11.36
C LYS A 86 -9.82 -1.78 -9.88
N ARG A 87 -10.92 -1.10 -9.62
CA ARG A 87 -11.36 -0.74 -8.26
C ARG A 87 -11.38 -1.97 -7.35
N ASN A 88 -10.88 -1.81 -6.13
CA ASN A 88 -10.74 -2.85 -5.10
C ASN A 88 -9.76 -3.98 -5.43
N ASP A 89 -9.05 -3.91 -6.55
CA ASP A 89 -8.01 -4.87 -6.92
C ASP A 89 -6.65 -4.19 -6.95
N ARG A 90 -5.96 -4.18 -5.81
CA ARG A 90 -4.61 -3.57 -5.69
C ARG A 90 -3.58 -4.21 -6.62
N SER A 91 -3.76 -5.47 -7.04
CA SER A 91 -2.83 -6.12 -7.97
C SER A 91 -2.90 -5.57 -9.38
N SER A 92 -3.96 -4.81 -9.69
CA SER A 92 -4.15 -4.13 -10.97
C SER A 92 -3.55 -2.72 -11.02
N LEU A 93 -3.06 -2.19 -9.89
CA LEU A 93 -2.35 -0.92 -9.85
C LEU A 93 -0.94 -1.06 -10.46
N PRO A 94 -0.30 0.04 -10.87
CA PRO A 94 1.09 0.02 -11.30
C PRO A 94 2.03 -0.56 -10.25
N GLN A 95 3.11 -1.23 -10.67
CA GLN A 95 4.11 -1.81 -9.78
C GLN A 95 4.63 -0.81 -8.71
N PRO A 96 4.97 0.45 -9.05
CA PRO A 96 5.40 1.42 -8.05
C PRO A 96 4.36 1.69 -6.94
N ALA A 97 3.07 1.70 -7.30
CA ALA A 97 1.99 1.84 -6.31
C ALA A 97 1.88 0.60 -5.43
N GLN A 98 1.95 -0.60 -6.03
CA GLN A 98 1.92 -1.86 -5.29
C GLN A 98 3.08 -1.94 -4.28
N GLU A 99 4.29 -1.59 -4.70
CA GLU A 99 5.48 -1.58 -3.84
C GLU A 99 5.35 -0.57 -2.71
N ALA A 100 4.87 0.65 -3.00
CA ALA A 100 4.65 1.68 -1.98
C ALA A 100 3.65 1.22 -0.89
N TYR A 101 2.54 0.59 -1.29
CA TYR A 101 1.61 -0.02 -0.35
C TYR A 101 2.31 -1.09 0.49
N MET A 102 3.00 -2.04 -0.15
CA MET A 102 3.66 -3.14 0.54
C MET A 102 4.69 -2.67 1.56
N VAL A 103 5.51 -1.67 1.21
CA VAL A 103 6.51 -1.09 2.12
C VAL A 103 5.82 -0.43 3.31
N ASN A 104 4.83 0.42 3.05
CA ASN A 104 4.13 1.13 4.12
C ASN A 104 3.41 0.17 5.06
N GLU A 105 2.60 -0.75 4.52
CA GLU A 105 1.84 -1.73 5.30
C GLU A 105 2.75 -2.62 6.15
N SER A 106 3.92 -2.99 5.63
CA SER A 106 4.89 -3.77 6.40
C SER A 106 5.42 -2.99 7.60
N ILE A 107 5.78 -1.72 7.41
CA ILE A 107 6.27 -0.83 8.49
C ILE A 107 5.15 -0.56 9.50
N THR A 108 3.97 -0.19 9.03
CA THR A 108 2.84 0.13 9.89
C THR A 108 2.34 -1.09 10.66
N ALA A 109 2.33 -2.28 10.05
CA ALA A 109 2.01 -3.52 10.76
C ALA A 109 3.00 -3.79 11.90
N HIS A 110 4.31 -3.59 11.68
CA HIS A 110 5.30 -3.73 12.74
C HIS A 110 5.08 -2.73 13.88
N GLU A 111 4.73 -1.48 13.59
CA GLU A 111 4.49 -0.50 14.63
C GLU A 111 3.18 -0.77 15.39
N LEU A 112 2.11 -1.13 14.70
CA LEU A 112 0.86 -1.58 15.33
C LEU A 112 1.10 -2.80 16.23
N GLU A 113 1.90 -3.78 15.78
CA GLU A 113 2.26 -4.95 16.60
C GLU A 113 3.00 -4.57 17.89
N ARG A 114 3.84 -3.52 17.86
CA ARG A 114 4.52 -2.99 19.05
C ARG A 114 3.58 -2.26 20.00
N MET A 115 2.45 -1.79 19.49
CA MET A 115 1.45 -1.00 20.23
C MET A 115 0.27 -1.85 20.74
N ILE A 116 0.30 -3.17 20.54
CA ILE A 116 -0.76 -4.06 21.03
C ILE A 116 -0.92 -3.89 22.55
N GLY A 117 -2.16 -3.58 22.96
CA GLY A 117 -2.51 -3.34 24.36
C GLY A 117 -2.12 -1.96 24.90
N THR A 118 -1.54 -1.07 24.09
CA THR A 118 -1.21 0.31 24.47
C THR A 118 -2.09 1.34 23.79
N ILE A 119 -2.63 1.05 22.59
CA ILE A 119 -3.69 1.85 22.00
C ILE A 119 -4.95 1.67 22.85
N GLY A 120 -5.40 2.77 23.46
CA GLY A 120 -6.60 2.83 24.29
C GLY A 120 -7.42 4.07 23.97
N GLY A 121 -8.67 4.04 24.39
CA GLY A 121 -9.65 5.11 24.26
C GLY A 121 -10.83 4.83 25.19
N GLU A 122 -11.61 5.85 25.49
CA GLU A 122 -12.84 5.72 26.29
C GLU A 122 -13.92 4.96 25.51
N ASP A 123 -13.87 5.01 24.18
CA ASP A 123 -14.77 4.29 23.27
C ASP A 123 -14.07 3.77 22.00
N GLN A 124 -14.85 3.12 21.14
CA GLN A 124 -14.36 2.51 19.91
C GLN A 124 -13.93 3.55 18.86
N GLU A 125 -14.52 4.75 18.88
CA GLU A 125 -14.19 5.83 17.94
C GLU A 125 -12.78 6.33 18.23
N GLU A 126 -12.45 6.57 19.50
CA GLU A 126 -11.10 6.99 19.91
C GLU A 126 -10.03 5.94 19.58
N VAL A 127 -10.32 4.65 19.80
CA VAL A 127 -9.39 3.56 19.42
C VAL A 127 -9.17 3.54 17.91
N ASN A 128 -10.24 3.67 17.13
CA ASN A 128 -10.15 3.69 15.68
C ASN A 128 -9.37 4.91 15.17
N ASP A 129 -9.63 6.09 15.72
CA ASP A 129 -8.94 7.33 15.38
C ASP A 129 -7.44 7.27 15.71
N ALA A 130 -7.07 6.67 16.84
CA ALA A 130 -5.67 6.45 17.20
C ALA A 130 -4.96 5.53 16.19
N ILE A 131 -5.62 4.45 15.75
CA ILE A 131 -5.10 3.55 14.72
C ILE A 131 -4.94 4.29 13.39
N VAL A 132 -5.97 4.99 12.92
CA VAL A 132 -5.92 5.75 11.66
C VAL A 132 -4.85 6.85 11.73
N GLY A 133 -4.71 7.52 12.87
CA GLY A 133 -3.67 8.52 13.13
C GLY A 133 -2.27 7.94 12.98
N LEU A 134 -2.02 6.75 13.53
CA LEU A 134 -0.76 6.03 13.37
C LEU A 134 -0.50 5.65 11.91
N VAL A 135 -1.51 5.09 11.23
CA VAL A 135 -1.41 4.74 9.80
C VAL A 135 -1.05 5.97 8.97
N ARG A 136 -1.72 7.09 9.20
CA ARG A 136 -1.44 8.37 8.54
C ARG A 136 0.00 8.83 8.79
N GLN A 137 0.46 8.75 10.04
CA GLN A 137 1.82 9.15 10.39
C GLN A 137 2.88 8.27 9.68
N GLU A 138 2.69 6.96 9.67
CA GLU A 138 3.62 6.03 9.01
C GLU A 138 3.59 6.17 7.49
N ALA A 139 2.41 6.43 6.90
CA ALA A 139 2.27 6.74 5.49
C ALA A 139 3.04 8.01 5.13
N LYS A 140 2.92 9.08 5.92
CA LYS A 140 3.69 10.32 5.75
C LYS A 140 5.21 10.11 5.86
N ARG A 141 5.66 9.28 6.81
CA ARG A 141 7.08 8.92 6.95
C ARG A 141 7.59 8.11 5.76
N THR A 142 6.77 7.19 5.27
CA THR A 142 7.10 6.36 4.10
C THR A 142 7.17 7.21 2.84
N ARG A 143 6.22 8.13 2.68
CA ARG A 143 6.09 9.05 1.56
C ARG A 143 7.38 9.82 1.26
N TRP A 144 8.07 10.29 2.30
CA TRP A 144 9.33 11.04 2.18
C TRP A 144 10.47 10.24 1.52
N ARG A 145 10.36 8.90 1.49
CA ARG A 145 11.35 8.01 0.86
C ARG A 145 10.99 7.64 -0.58
N LEU A 146 9.80 8.01 -1.03
CA LEU A 146 9.31 7.70 -2.37
C LEU A 146 9.69 8.84 -3.33
N PRO A 147 9.94 8.56 -4.62
CA PRO A 147 10.48 9.53 -5.55
C PRO A 147 9.47 10.58 -6.05
N TRP A 148 8.22 10.55 -5.57
CA TRP A 148 7.18 11.52 -5.93
C TRP A 148 6.97 12.59 -4.87
#